data_AF-A0A1S7SBW7-F1
#
_entry.id   AF-A0A1S7SBW7-F1
#
_cell.length_a   1.000
_cell.length_b   1.000
_cell.length_c   1.000
_cell.angle_alpha   90.00
_cell.angle_beta   90.00
_cell.angle_gamma   90.00
#
_symmetry.space_group_name_H-M   'P 1'
#
loop_
_entity.id
_entity.type
_entity.pdbx_description
1 polymer ?
#
loop_
_entity_poly.entity_id
_entity_poly.type
_entity_poly.pdbx_seq_one_letter_code
_entity_poly.pdbx_strand_id
1 'polypeptide(L)'
;MPRNDSVWPDIEVTWALPDGVSPTRAIDEHSTPDLLQAWKDGRRLALQVVAHRGFYNYGGGIQENSVSAMIAALRNGSTIEIDVKLTRNGPIVVHDFGSYRVTNLSGLGQDRLWSACNLEDVVGTPLIIREVEKGKFTEDFTVTGDTIVSLEDFLDIAFDVNPNATIFADTNERQTAEIAAWFSHRPRYLNRIVVMFYSFQYPTGISLAEAIDDANADSNWRSTVRMLPNLYPEQLPILARRHGTANLDYNALVQAGTRWIDELVGEMWVVGLLMLVAVPGRDEKITGILTDPDAITLAGDRAAVDIMTYVRHRYPTIKLGSGTRAYIFRSDLTPDKRTYYTTDLWTGLPQPWSEGDAWDIIRRLRATPGNAPSVINLDFVISDRPFDDIAIAQWRLRGVVCVADFDFPPLNAINTPFN
;
A
#
# COMPACT_ATOMS: atom_id res chain seq x y z
N MET A 1 -24.04 13.00 4.69
CA MET A 1 -24.84 12.60 3.52
C MET A 1 -24.04 13.04 2.29
N PRO A 2 -23.77 12.15 1.33
CA PRO A 2 -23.05 12.51 0.11
C PRO A 2 -23.72 13.69 -0.60
N ARG A 3 -22.90 14.58 -1.18
CA ARG A 3 -23.38 15.70 -1.99
C ARG A 3 -23.95 15.17 -3.31
N ASN A 4 -25.18 15.56 -3.66
CA ASN A 4 -25.79 15.19 -4.95
C ASN A 4 -25.03 15.73 -6.17
N ASP A 5 -24.13 16.70 -5.96
CA ASP A 5 -23.28 17.34 -6.95
C ASP A 5 -21.79 16.95 -6.83
N SER A 6 -21.45 15.88 -6.09
CA SER A 6 -20.08 15.40 -5.98
C SER A 6 -19.56 14.86 -7.32
N VAL A 7 -18.28 15.10 -7.61
CA VAL A 7 -17.62 14.54 -8.80
C VAL A 7 -17.28 13.05 -8.65
N TRP A 8 -17.36 12.53 -7.43
CA TRP A 8 -17.01 11.15 -7.13
C TRP A 8 -18.17 10.22 -7.46
N PRO A 9 -17.96 9.24 -8.35
CA PRO A 9 -19.02 8.29 -8.67
C PRO A 9 -19.25 7.32 -7.51
N ASP A 10 -20.51 7.15 -7.13
CA ASP A 10 -20.92 6.05 -6.26
C ASP A 10 -21.13 4.80 -7.12
N ILE A 11 -20.19 3.86 -7.05
CA ILE A 11 -20.21 2.66 -7.89
C ILE A 11 -20.31 1.44 -7.00
N GLU A 12 -21.37 0.66 -7.19
CA GLU A 12 -21.48 -0.66 -6.59
C GLU A 12 -20.47 -1.64 -7.20
N VAL A 13 -19.83 -2.43 -6.34
CA VAL A 13 -18.89 -3.46 -6.75
C VAL A 13 -19.61 -4.50 -7.60
N THR A 14 -19.13 -4.70 -8.83
CA THR A 14 -19.61 -5.77 -9.71
C THR A 14 -18.60 -6.91 -9.77
N TRP A 15 -19.07 -8.13 -9.56
CA TRP A 15 -18.22 -9.32 -9.53
C TRP A 15 -18.17 -10.00 -10.89
N ALA A 16 -16.99 -10.05 -11.50
CA ALA A 16 -16.73 -10.84 -12.70
C ALA A 16 -16.25 -12.25 -12.34
N LEU A 17 -17.05 -13.03 -11.61
CA LEU A 17 -16.67 -14.36 -11.11
C LEU A 17 -17.00 -15.50 -12.10
N PRO A 18 -16.27 -16.62 -12.05
CA PRO A 18 -16.65 -17.81 -12.80
C PRO A 18 -17.99 -18.41 -12.36
N ASP A 19 -18.67 -19.09 -13.28
CA ASP A 19 -19.92 -19.80 -13.00
C ASP A 19 -19.78 -20.73 -11.77
N GLY A 20 -20.73 -20.59 -10.85
CA GLY A 20 -20.80 -21.36 -9.60
C GLY A 20 -19.89 -20.90 -8.47
N VAL A 21 -19.19 -19.76 -8.62
CA VAL A 21 -18.45 -19.11 -7.51
C VAL A 21 -19.25 -17.94 -6.99
N SER A 22 -19.61 -17.96 -5.70
CA SER A 22 -20.21 -16.79 -5.04
C SER A 22 -19.12 -15.81 -4.56
N PRO A 23 -19.43 -14.52 -4.42
CA PRO A 23 -18.53 -13.53 -3.81
C PRO A 23 -17.97 -13.97 -2.46
N THR A 24 -18.81 -14.45 -1.55
CA THR A 24 -18.37 -14.92 -0.21
C THR A 24 -17.34 -16.04 -0.33
N ARG A 25 -17.59 -17.04 -1.19
CA ARG A 25 -16.64 -18.15 -1.39
C ARG A 25 -15.31 -17.66 -1.96
N ALA A 26 -15.36 -16.72 -2.91
CA ALA A 26 -14.15 -16.16 -3.50
C ALA A 26 -13.33 -15.37 -2.47
N ILE A 27 -13.99 -14.59 -1.60
CA ILE A 27 -13.32 -13.87 -0.53
C ILE A 27 -12.73 -14.84 0.50
N ASP A 28 -13.47 -15.85 0.97
CA ASP A 28 -12.98 -16.82 1.96
C ASP A 28 -11.72 -17.56 1.48
N GLU A 29 -11.60 -17.82 0.17
CA GLU A 29 -10.43 -18.48 -0.42
C GLU A 29 -9.21 -17.55 -0.54
N HIS A 30 -9.46 -16.25 -0.77
CA HIS A 30 -8.43 -15.27 -1.10
C HIS A 30 -8.22 -14.21 -0.01
N SER A 31 -8.88 -14.28 1.14
CA SER A 31 -8.67 -13.33 2.23
C SER A 31 -8.89 -14.02 3.57
N THR A 32 -7.84 -14.71 4.02
CA THR A 32 -7.83 -15.43 5.29
C THR A 32 -7.71 -14.42 6.43
N PRO A 33 -8.72 -14.25 7.32
CA PRO A 33 -8.65 -13.25 8.38
C PRO A 33 -7.45 -13.44 9.30
N ASP A 34 -7.14 -14.68 9.71
CA ASP A 34 -6.00 -15.05 10.56
C ASP A 34 -4.71 -15.30 9.76
N LEU A 35 -4.48 -14.50 8.72
CA LEU A 35 -3.39 -14.67 7.75
C LEU A 35 -2.01 -14.87 8.41
N LEU A 36 -1.67 -14.06 9.41
CA LEU A 36 -0.37 -14.15 10.07
C LEU A 36 -0.20 -15.47 10.83
N GLN A 37 -1.25 -15.94 11.49
CA GLN A 37 -1.28 -17.26 12.15
C GLN A 37 -1.22 -18.37 11.09
N ALA A 38 -1.91 -18.21 9.96
CA ALA A 38 -1.86 -19.13 8.83
C ALA A 38 -0.43 -19.36 8.32
N TRP A 39 0.31 -18.27 8.16
CA TRP A 39 1.68 -18.28 7.70
C TRP A 39 2.60 -18.97 8.71
N LYS A 40 2.41 -18.68 10.01
CA LYS A 40 3.15 -19.31 11.09
C LYS A 40 2.93 -20.83 11.13
N ASP A 41 1.71 -21.28 10.89
CA ASP A 41 1.36 -22.71 10.86
C ASP A 41 1.79 -23.42 9.57
N GLY A 42 2.40 -22.69 8.62
CA GLY A 42 2.84 -23.25 7.35
C GLY A 42 1.69 -23.68 6.44
N ARG A 43 0.48 -23.12 6.63
CA ARG A 43 -0.67 -23.42 5.76
C ARG A 43 -0.36 -23.02 4.32
N ARG A 44 -0.68 -23.91 3.38
CA ARG A 44 -0.67 -23.61 1.95
C ARG A 44 -1.98 -22.92 1.59
N LEU A 45 -1.90 -21.63 1.30
CA LEU A 45 -3.04 -20.80 0.91
C LEU A 45 -3.03 -20.55 -0.60
N ALA A 46 -4.19 -20.18 -1.15
CA ALA A 46 -4.24 -19.50 -2.45
C ALA A 46 -3.61 -18.10 -2.33
N LEU A 47 -3.47 -17.38 -3.44
CA LEU A 47 -3.05 -15.97 -3.41
C LEU A 47 -3.97 -15.19 -2.45
N GLN A 48 -3.41 -14.49 -1.48
CA GLN A 48 -4.18 -13.69 -0.53
C GLN A 48 -4.26 -12.24 -0.99
N VAL A 49 -5.45 -11.66 -1.02
CA VAL A 49 -5.72 -10.28 -1.42
C VAL A 49 -6.03 -9.48 -0.17
N VAL A 50 -5.22 -8.46 0.06
CA VAL A 50 -5.31 -7.52 1.18
C VAL A 50 -5.88 -6.21 0.63
N ALA A 51 -6.97 -5.71 1.21
CA ALA A 51 -7.58 -4.46 0.80
C ALA A 51 -6.70 -3.28 1.25
N HIS A 52 -6.15 -2.54 0.28
CA HIS A 52 -5.36 -1.34 0.54
C HIS A 52 -6.25 -0.26 1.15
N ARG A 53 -5.94 0.18 2.37
CA ARG A 53 -6.69 1.21 3.12
C ARG A 53 -8.17 0.90 3.40
N GLY A 54 -8.55 -0.38 3.35
CA GLY A 54 -9.94 -0.85 3.51
C GLY A 54 -10.80 -0.68 2.25
N PHE A 55 -12.12 -0.89 2.39
CA PHE A 55 -13.07 -0.73 1.28
C PHE A 55 -13.68 0.67 1.30
N TYR A 56 -12.93 1.63 0.77
CA TYR A 56 -13.39 3.01 0.65
C TYR A 56 -14.24 3.25 -0.60
N ASN A 57 -15.07 4.28 -0.56
CA ASN A 57 -15.97 4.67 -1.65
C ASN A 57 -16.25 6.18 -1.52
N TYR A 58 -15.56 6.98 -2.33
CA TYR A 58 -15.68 8.44 -2.25
C TYR A 58 -17.08 8.93 -2.61
N GLY A 59 -17.72 8.37 -3.64
CA GLY A 59 -19.10 8.72 -4.01
C GLY A 59 -20.11 8.33 -2.93
N GLY A 60 -19.88 7.22 -2.24
CA GLY A 60 -20.66 6.76 -1.09
C GLY A 60 -20.34 7.47 0.24
N GLY A 61 -19.38 8.40 0.27
CA GLY A 61 -18.99 9.15 1.47
C GLY A 61 -18.12 8.36 2.46
N ILE A 62 -17.42 7.31 2.01
CA ILE A 62 -16.49 6.49 2.80
C ILE A 62 -15.06 6.83 2.39
N GLN A 63 -14.29 7.40 3.31
CA GLN A 63 -12.89 7.78 3.09
C GLN A 63 -11.94 6.58 3.24
N GLU A 64 -10.79 6.59 2.55
CA GLU A 64 -9.71 5.62 2.77
C GLU A 64 -9.18 5.73 4.21
N ASN A 65 -8.63 4.63 4.75
CA ASN A 65 -8.08 4.61 6.12
C ASN A 65 -9.08 5.00 7.22
N SER A 66 -10.39 4.93 6.95
CA SER A 66 -11.45 5.26 7.90
C SER A 66 -11.99 4.02 8.61
N VAL A 67 -12.67 4.23 9.75
CA VAL A 67 -13.36 3.14 10.46
C VAL A 67 -14.43 2.53 9.56
N SER A 68 -15.20 3.31 8.81
CA SER A 68 -16.21 2.75 7.89
C SER A 68 -15.59 1.91 6.77
N ALA A 69 -14.47 2.33 6.17
CA ALA A 69 -13.77 1.54 5.15
C ALA A 69 -13.23 0.21 5.71
N MET A 70 -12.69 0.26 6.94
CA MET A 70 -12.23 -0.91 7.67
C MET A 70 -13.39 -1.86 8.01
N ILE A 71 -14.52 -1.36 8.54
CA ILE A 71 -15.70 -2.18 8.84
C ILE A 71 -16.22 -2.84 7.57
N ALA A 72 -16.30 -2.09 6.46
CA ALA A 72 -16.76 -2.59 5.18
C ALA A 72 -15.86 -3.75 4.68
N ALA A 73 -14.54 -3.64 4.82
CA ALA A 73 -13.62 -4.71 4.45
C ALA A 73 -13.72 -5.93 5.39
N LEU A 74 -13.58 -5.72 6.70
CA LEU A 74 -13.51 -6.82 7.67
C LEU A 74 -14.82 -7.62 7.76
N ARG A 75 -15.98 -6.98 7.64
CA ARG A 75 -17.29 -7.67 7.62
C ARG A 75 -17.48 -8.56 6.40
N ASN A 76 -16.81 -8.23 5.30
CA ASN A 76 -16.80 -9.06 4.09
C ASN A 76 -15.77 -10.20 4.18
N GLY A 77 -14.99 -10.30 5.26
CA GLY A 77 -13.95 -11.32 5.45
C GLY A 77 -12.56 -10.88 4.97
N SER A 78 -12.42 -9.66 4.45
CA SER A 78 -11.16 -9.20 3.87
C SER A 78 -10.10 -8.89 4.93
N THR A 79 -8.85 -9.23 4.62
CA THR A 79 -7.65 -8.68 5.28
C THR A 79 -7.43 -7.25 4.81
N ILE A 80 -6.88 -6.37 5.66
CA ILE A 80 -6.68 -4.96 5.32
C ILE A 80 -5.23 -4.51 5.54
N GLU A 81 -4.85 -3.52 4.76
CA GLU A 81 -3.71 -2.65 5.00
C GLU A 81 -4.24 -1.28 5.46
N ILE A 82 -3.46 -0.61 6.32
CA ILE A 82 -3.74 0.74 6.80
C ILE A 82 -2.45 1.55 6.84
N ASP A 83 -2.57 2.85 6.63
CA ASP A 83 -1.47 3.79 6.81
C ASP A 83 -1.45 4.37 8.22
N VAL A 84 -0.26 4.42 8.82
CA VAL A 84 -0.03 4.98 10.16
C VAL A 84 0.84 6.22 10.05
N LYS A 85 0.48 7.26 10.80
CA LYS A 85 1.30 8.47 10.98
C LYS A 85 1.37 8.87 12.44
N LEU A 86 2.49 9.48 12.82
CA LEU A 86 2.68 9.98 14.18
C LEU A 86 2.20 11.41 14.33
N THR A 87 1.43 11.65 15.39
CA THR A 87 1.34 12.96 16.05
C THR A 87 2.49 13.11 17.05
N ARG A 88 2.53 14.21 17.81
CA ARG A 88 3.57 14.42 18.85
C ARG A 88 3.60 13.35 19.93
N ASN A 89 2.44 12.78 20.28
CA ASN A 89 2.26 11.92 21.45
C ASN A 89 1.47 10.64 21.15
N GLY A 90 1.16 10.34 19.88
CA GLY A 90 0.61 9.03 19.51
C GLY A 90 0.35 8.83 18.02
N PRO A 91 0.21 7.58 17.57
CA PRO A 91 -0.12 7.27 16.19
C PRO A 91 -1.61 7.44 15.88
N ILE A 92 -1.89 7.83 14.63
CA ILE A 92 -3.22 7.93 14.00
C ILE A 92 -3.22 7.18 12.67
N VAL A 93 -4.41 6.88 12.14
CA VAL A 93 -4.60 6.15 10.88
C VAL A 93 -4.94 7.12 9.74
N VAL A 94 -3.93 7.45 8.92
CA VAL A 94 -4.01 8.38 7.77
C VAL A 94 -2.83 8.13 6.81
N HIS A 95 -3.03 8.38 5.52
CA HIS A 95 -1.97 8.16 4.51
C HIS A 95 -0.95 9.29 4.41
N ASP A 96 -1.39 10.55 4.33
CA ASP A 96 -0.49 11.68 4.08
C ASP A 96 0.17 12.17 5.39
N PHE A 97 1.36 12.78 5.30
CA PHE A 97 1.96 13.49 6.44
C PHE A 97 1.26 14.81 6.77
N GLY A 98 0.62 15.43 5.77
CA GLY A 98 -0.15 16.65 5.90
C GLY A 98 -1.65 16.38 6.06
N SER A 99 -2.35 17.27 6.76
CA SER A 99 -3.78 17.12 7.02
C SER A 99 -4.70 17.44 5.84
N TYR A 100 -4.21 18.19 4.85
CA TYR A 100 -5.03 18.89 3.87
C TYR A 100 -6.07 17.98 3.19
N ARG A 101 -5.65 16.85 2.63
CA ARG A 101 -6.51 16.03 1.78
C ARG A 101 -7.69 15.40 2.53
N VAL A 102 -7.48 14.96 3.77
CA VAL A 102 -8.41 14.07 4.48
C VAL A 102 -9.20 14.76 5.57
N THR A 103 -8.86 16.00 5.94
CA THR A 103 -9.63 16.78 6.89
C THR A 103 -9.51 18.27 6.64
N ASN A 104 -10.43 19.05 7.20
CA ASN A 104 -10.38 20.49 7.16
C ASN A 104 -10.04 21.06 8.55
N LEU A 105 -8.75 21.07 8.90
CA LEU A 105 -8.27 21.70 10.14
C LEU A 105 -8.29 23.24 10.07
N SER A 106 -8.87 23.87 9.05
CA SER A 106 -8.87 25.35 8.90
C SER A 106 -9.57 26.09 10.04
N GLY A 107 -10.40 25.43 10.86
CA GLY A 107 -10.83 25.98 12.16
C GLY A 107 -9.68 26.27 13.15
N LEU A 108 -8.47 25.78 12.87
CA LEU A 108 -7.22 25.92 13.61
C LEU A 108 -6.12 26.67 12.84
N GLY A 109 -6.44 27.27 11.68
CA GLY A 109 -5.64 28.34 11.06
C GLY A 109 -4.50 27.96 10.10
N GLN A 110 -4.36 26.71 9.64
CA GLN A 110 -3.57 26.27 8.45
C GLN A 110 -3.51 24.74 8.39
N ASP A 111 -3.23 24.16 7.21
CA ASP A 111 -2.83 22.76 7.09
C ASP A 111 -1.56 22.49 7.89
N ARG A 112 -1.50 21.33 8.55
CA ARG A 112 -0.38 20.97 9.42
C ARG A 112 0.14 19.59 9.09
N LEU A 113 1.43 19.41 9.35
CA LEU A 113 2.00 18.08 9.48
C LEU A 113 1.44 17.45 10.76
N TRP A 114 1.04 16.18 10.70
CA TRP A 114 0.53 15.46 11.87
C TRP A 114 1.51 15.47 13.03
N SER A 115 2.80 15.36 12.73
CA SER A 115 3.89 15.42 13.72
C SER A 115 3.99 16.74 14.49
N ALA A 116 3.33 17.80 14.02
CA ALA A 116 3.24 19.09 14.71
C ALA A 116 1.96 19.23 15.56
N CYS A 117 1.05 18.27 15.54
CA CYS A 117 -0.19 18.27 16.30
C CYS A 117 -0.09 17.36 17.54
N ASN A 118 -0.84 17.64 18.60
CA ASN A 118 -1.07 16.66 19.65
C ASN A 118 -2.23 15.74 19.24
N LEU A 119 -2.22 14.49 19.72
CA LEU A 119 -3.23 13.48 19.42
C LEU A 119 -4.65 13.95 19.80
N GLU A 120 -4.79 14.51 20.99
CA GLU A 120 -6.04 15.02 21.55
C GLU A 120 -6.63 16.20 20.75
N ASP A 121 -5.80 16.92 19.99
CA ASP A 121 -6.24 18.04 19.16
C ASP A 121 -6.77 17.58 17.79
N VAL A 122 -6.45 16.34 17.38
CA VAL A 122 -6.81 15.81 16.04
C VAL A 122 -7.87 14.71 16.09
N VAL A 123 -7.86 13.87 17.14
CA VAL A 123 -8.86 12.80 17.30
C VAL A 123 -10.26 13.41 17.42
N GLY A 124 -11.23 12.81 16.74
CA GLY A 124 -12.61 13.33 16.67
C GLY A 124 -12.81 14.41 15.60
N THR A 125 -11.76 14.88 14.93
CA THR A 125 -11.92 15.79 13.79
C THR A 125 -12.60 15.04 12.64
N PRO A 126 -13.63 15.62 11.98
CA PRO A 126 -14.29 14.97 10.84
C PRO A 126 -13.33 14.65 9.69
N LEU A 127 -13.49 13.46 9.12
CA LEU A 127 -12.89 13.12 7.84
C LEU A 127 -13.73 13.69 6.70
N ILE A 128 -13.05 14.19 5.66
CA ILE A 128 -13.67 14.79 4.48
C ILE A 128 -13.21 14.07 3.21
N ILE A 129 -13.96 14.25 2.13
CA ILE A 129 -13.58 13.90 0.76
C ILE A 129 -13.60 15.19 -0.05
N ARG A 130 -12.45 15.61 -0.58
CA ARG A 130 -12.34 16.85 -1.38
C ARG A 130 -12.90 16.67 -2.78
N GLU A 131 -13.60 17.67 -3.28
CA GLU A 131 -13.98 17.71 -4.68
C GLU A 131 -12.75 18.05 -5.55
N VAL A 132 -12.79 17.66 -6.82
CA VAL A 132 -11.70 17.89 -7.77
C VAL A 132 -12.23 18.65 -8.98
N GLU A 133 -11.49 19.66 -9.42
CA GLU A 133 -11.71 20.32 -10.70
C GLU A 133 -10.38 20.45 -11.44
N LYS A 134 -10.34 19.99 -12.70
CA LYS A 134 -9.18 20.14 -13.62
C LYS A 134 -7.85 19.75 -12.97
N GLY A 135 -7.84 18.60 -12.30
CA GLY A 135 -6.64 18.04 -11.69
C GLY A 135 -6.24 18.63 -10.34
N LYS A 136 -7.08 19.47 -9.73
CA LYS A 136 -6.81 20.10 -8.43
C LYS A 136 -7.92 19.81 -7.44
N PHE A 137 -7.56 19.61 -6.18
CA PHE A 137 -8.54 19.67 -5.11
C PHE A 137 -9.12 21.09 -4.99
N THR A 138 -10.42 21.18 -4.75
CA THR A 138 -11.10 22.45 -4.52
C THR A 138 -11.27 22.70 -3.01
N GLU A 139 -11.82 23.87 -2.67
CA GLU A 139 -12.23 24.17 -1.29
C GLU A 139 -13.55 23.48 -0.91
N ASP A 140 -14.28 22.94 -1.88
CA ASP A 140 -15.47 22.15 -1.66
C ASP A 140 -15.09 20.73 -1.22
N PHE A 141 -15.84 20.20 -0.26
CA PHE A 141 -15.68 18.84 0.22
C PHE A 141 -16.99 18.29 0.77
N THR A 142 -17.05 16.96 0.83
CA THR A 142 -18.09 16.21 1.53
C THR A 142 -17.56 15.77 2.90
N VAL A 143 -18.27 16.12 3.97
CA VAL A 143 -17.98 15.59 5.32
C VAL A 143 -18.54 14.17 5.42
N THR A 144 -17.69 13.23 5.82
CA THR A 144 -18.04 11.81 5.97
C THR A 144 -18.74 11.53 7.30
N GLY A 145 -19.15 10.27 7.52
CA GLY A 145 -19.63 9.81 8.82
C GLY A 145 -18.51 9.49 9.83
N ASP A 146 -17.25 9.50 9.40
CA ASP A 146 -16.10 9.12 10.22
C ASP A 146 -15.35 10.35 10.75
N THR A 147 -14.52 10.09 11.76
CA THR A 147 -13.57 11.06 12.33
C THR A 147 -12.18 10.45 12.37
N ILE A 148 -11.16 11.28 12.52
CA ILE A 148 -9.80 10.82 12.82
C ILE A 148 -9.81 10.10 14.16
N VAL A 149 -9.21 8.91 14.20
CA VAL A 149 -9.07 8.10 15.40
C VAL A 149 -7.60 7.84 15.73
N SER A 150 -7.32 7.53 16.99
CA SER A 150 -6.02 6.98 17.36
C SER A 150 -5.85 5.60 16.73
N LEU A 151 -4.60 5.19 16.50
CA LEU A 151 -4.33 3.82 16.05
C LEU A 151 -4.85 2.77 17.04
N GLU A 152 -4.75 3.04 18.34
CA GLU A 152 -5.23 2.13 19.39
C GLU A 152 -6.74 1.92 19.31
N ASP A 153 -7.52 2.99 19.19
CA ASP A 153 -8.98 2.89 19.03
C ASP A 153 -9.36 2.20 17.71
N PHE A 154 -8.65 2.54 16.61
CA PHE A 154 -8.89 1.90 15.31
C PHE A 154 -8.69 0.38 15.41
N LEU A 155 -7.59 -0.06 16.02
CA LEU A 155 -7.27 -1.48 16.17
C LEU A 155 -8.25 -2.19 17.11
N ASP A 156 -8.65 -1.55 18.20
CA ASP A 156 -9.64 -2.13 19.12
C ASP A 156 -10.98 -2.33 18.41
N ILE A 157 -11.46 -1.35 17.64
CA ILE A 157 -12.68 -1.50 16.81
C ILE A 157 -12.48 -2.60 15.75
N ALA A 158 -11.33 -2.66 15.09
CA ALA A 158 -11.04 -3.67 14.08
C ALA A 158 -11.15 -5.10 14.66
N PHE A 159 -10.58 -5.31 15.84
CA PHE A 159 -10.59 -6.61 16.50
C PHE A 159 -11.92 -6.93 17.19
N ASP A 160 -12.75 -5.95 17.51
CA ASP A 160 -14.14 -6.17 17.89
C ASP A 160 -14.99 -6.64 16.70
N VAL A 161 -14.73 -6.10 15.50
CA VAL A 161 -15.42 -6.51 14.27
C VAL A 161 -14.96 -7.89 13.81
N ASN A 162 -13.65 -8.15 13.85
CA ASN A 162 -13.07 -9.44 13.50
C ASN A 162 -11.87 -9.76 14.43
N PRO A 163 -12.09 -10.57 15.48
CA PRO A 163 -11.05 -10.88 16.48
C PRO A 163 -9.78 -11.53 15.90
N ASN A 164 -9.92 -12.16 14.75
CA ASN A 164 -8.88 -12.92 14.08
C ASN A 164 -8.17 -12.14 12.97
N ALA A 165 -8.59 -10.90 12.68
CA ALA A 165 -8.03 -10.12 11.59
C ALA A 165 -6.51 -9.96 11.71
N THR A 166 -5.84 -10.06 10.57
CA THR A 166 -4.47 -9.60 10.37
C THR A 166 -4.54 -8.21 9.72
N ILE A 167 -3.75 -7.27 10.22
CA ILE A 167 -3.68 -5.91 9.69
C ILE A 167 -2.24 -5.60 9.31
N PHE A 168 -2.06 -5.10 8.09
CA PHE A 168 -0.79 -4.61 7.58
C PHE A 168 -0.73 -3.10 7.89
N ALA A 169 0.18 -2.70 8.76
CA ALA A 169 0.35 -1.30 9.14
C ALA A 169 1.51 -0.71 8.32
N ASP A 170 1.20 0.08 7.31
CA ASP A 170 2.17 0.88 6.56
C ASP A 170 2.63 2.07 7.40
N THR A 171 3.90 2.03 7.80
CA THR A 171 4.48 3.03 8.70
C THR A 171 5.30 4.11 7.99
N ASN A 172 5.41 4.07 6.65
CA ASN A 172 6.39 4.81 5.84
C ASN A 172 7.85 4.68 6.34
N GLU A 173 8.84 5.21 5.63
CA GLU A 173 10.25 5.09 6.04
C GLU A 173 10.65 5.95 7.24
N ARG A 174 9.93 7.02 7.54
CA ARG A 174 10.38 8.09 8.45
C ARG A 174 9.93 7.91 9.88
N GLN A 175 8.93 7.07 10.07
CA GLN A 175 8.25 6.86 11.34
C GLN A 175 8.23 5.38 11.72
N THR A 176 8.87 4.51 10.91
CA THR A 176 8.94 3.07 11.18
C THR A 176 9.50 2.79 12.56
N ALA A 177 10.60 3.44 12.93
CA ALA A 177 11.31 3.13 14.15
C ALA A 177 10.42 3.36 15.38
N GLU A 178 9.82 4.54 15.46
CA GLU A 178 8.94 4.94 16.56
C GLU A 178 7.63 4.14 16.57
N ILE A 179 7.06 3.81 15.40
CA ILE A 179 5.82 3.00 15.34
C ILE A 179 6.09 1.54 15.71
N ALA A 180 7.21 0.96 15.27
CA ALA A 180 7.62 -0.39 15.67
C ALA A 180 7.89 -0.46 17.18
N ALA A 181 8.58 0.55 17.74
CA ALA A 181 8.75 0.70 19.17
C ALA A 181 7.40 0.83 19.89
N TRP A 182 6.46 1.61 19.36
CA TRP A 182 5.11 1.75 19.90
C TRP A 182 4.35 0.41 19.96
N PHE A 183 4.46 -0.41 18.91
CA PHE A 183 3.87 -1.75 18.87
C PHE A 183 4.54 -2.72 19.85
N SER A 184 5.86 -2.62 20.03
CA SER A 184 6.60 -3.52 20.93
C SER A 184 6.10 -3.47 22.38
N HIS A 185 5.57 -2.31 22.81
CA HIS A 185 4.97 -2.12 24.14
C HIS A 185 3.49 -2.55 24.24
N ARG A 186 2.92 -3.11 23.16
CA ARG A 186 1.49 -3.47 23.06
C ARG A 186 1.30 -4.93 22.67
N PRO A 187 1.61 -5.88 23.57
CA PRO A 187 1.60 -7.31 23.28
C PRO A 187 0.25 -7.84 22.79
N ARG A 188 -0.87 -7.18 23.12
CA ARG A 188 -2.22 -7.55 22.64
C ARG A 188 -2.37 -7.49 21.12
N TYR A 189 -1.53 -6.75 20.41
CA TYR A 189 -1.60 -6.59 18.95
C TYR A 189 -0.58 -7.43 18.18
N LEU A 190 0.53 -7.83 18.82
CA LEU A 190 1.71 -8.35 18.12
C LEU A 190 1.47 -9.61 17.28
N ASN A 191 0.48 -10.45 17.61
CA ASN A 191 0.16 -11.64 16.83
C ASN A 191 -0.79 -11.38 15.65
N ARG A 192 -1.21 -10.14 15.43
CA ARG A 192 -2.21 -9.72 14.43
C ARG A 192 -1.77 -8.56 13.56
N ILE A 193 -0.67 -7.90 13.90
CA ILE A 193 -0.13 -6.78 13.14
C ILE A 193 1.15 -7.16 12.42
N VAL A 194 1.27 -6.72 11.18
CA VAL A 194 2.51 -6.72 10.41
C VAL A 194 2.91 -5.27 10.14
N VAL A 195 4.09 -4.87 10.61
CA VAL A 195 4.65 -3.53 10.40
C VAL A 195 5.38 -3.49 9.07
N MET A 196 4.85 -2.69 8.14
CA MET A 196 5.45 -2.45 6.83
C MET A 196 6.31 -1.19 6.83
N PHE A 197 7.44 -1.23 6.12
CA PHE A 197 8.40 -0.13 6.05
C PHE A 197 9.20 -0.14 4.75
N TYR A 198 9.90 0.96 4.44
CA TYR A 198 10.61 1.13 3.17
C TYR A 198 12.13 1.32 3.40
N SER A 199 12.93 1.05 2.37
CA SER A 199 14.40 1.17 2.44
C SER A 199 14.96 2.60 2.36
N PHE A 200 14.12 3.62 2.12
CA PHE A 200 14.55 4.99 1.81
C PHE A 200 15.47 5.60 2.89
N GLN A 201 15.11 5.52 4.16
CA GLN A 201 15.91 6.05 5.27
C GLN A 201 16.99 5.08 5.76
N TYR A 202 16.75 3.77 5.65
CA TYR A 202 17.57 2.76 6.30
C TYR A 202 18.43 2.01 5.27
N PRO A 203 19.70 2.41 5.08
CA PRO A 203 20.59 1.80 4.10
C PRO A 203 20.94 0.33 4.42
N THR A 204 20.75 -0.11 5.67
CA THR A 204 21.04 -1.47 6.15
C THR A 204 19.99 -1.91 7.15
N GLY A 205 19.84 -3.24 7.33
CA GLY A 205 18.96 -3.77 8.37
C GLY A 205 19.38 -3.36 9.80
N ILE A 206 20.70 -3.28 10.03
CA ILE A 206 21.29 -2.83 11.29
C ILE A 206 20.84 -1.40 11.62
N SER A 207 20.91 -0.48 10.64
CA SER A 207 20.54 0.92 10.88
C SER A 207 19.07 1.11 11.28
N LEU A 208 18.17 0.25 10.78
CA LEU A 208 16.78 0.25 11.21
C LEU A 208 16.64 -0.32 12.62
N ALA A 209 17.33 -1.43 12.92
CA ALA A 209 17.27 -2.05 14.24
C ALA A 209 17.79 -1.11 15.35
N GLU A 210 18.90 -0.41 15.08
CA GLU A 210 19.43 0.64 15.96
C GLU A 210 18.43 1.79 16.14
N ALA A 211 17.81 2.26 15.06
CA ALA A 211 16.80 3.31 15.15
C ALA A 211 15.58 2.90 15.99
N ILE A 212 15.15 1.63 15.90
CA ILE A 212 14.06 1.09 16.74
C ILE A 212 14.48 1.01 18.21
N ASP A 213 15.73 0.60 18.50
CA ASP A 213 16.27 0.61 19.87
C ASP A 213 16.32 2.03 20.44
N ASP A 214 16.82 2.99 19.65
CA ASP A 214 16.91 4.40 20.03
C ASP A 214 15.52 5.04 20.23
N ALA A 215 14.50 4.53 19.55
CA ALA A 215 13.09 4.88 19.75
C ALA A 215 12.48 4.25 21.01
N ASN A 216 13.29 3.66 21.90
CA ASN A 216 12.91 3.09 23.18
C ASN A 216 11.93 1.90 23.03
N ALA A 217 12.21 0.98 22.10
CA ALA A 217 11.46 -0.27 21.96
C ALA A 217 11.64 -1.21 23.17
N ASP A 218 10.67 -2.12 23.37
CA ASP A 218 10.81 -3.21 24.34
C ASP A 218 12.01 -4.08 23.97
N SER A 219 12.78 -4.52 24.97
CA SER A 219 13.98 -5.36 24.80
C SER A 219 13.79 -6.62 23.93
N ASN A 220 12.57 -7.14 23.79
CA ASN A 220 12.27 -8.33 23.01
C ASN A 220 11.76 -8.06 21.58
N TRP A 221 11.65 -6.78 21.16
CA TRP A 221 10.96 -6.37 19.93
C TRP A 221 11.41 -7.13 18.69
N ARG A 222 12.71 -7.44 18.57
CA ARG A 222 13.30 -8.19 17.43
C ARG A 222 12.64 -9.55 17.19
N SER A 223 12.07 -10.13 18.25
CA SER A 223 11.40 -11.44 18.26
C SER A 223 9.89 -11.36 18.45
N THR A 224 9.31 -10.16 18.56
CA THR A 224 7.89 -9.98 18.87
C THR A 224 7.17 -9.05 17.89
N VAL A 225 7.85 -8.09 17.27
CA VAL A 225 7.30 -7.24 16.21
C VAL A 225 7.53 -7.91 14.86
N ARG A 226 6.47 -8.08 14.07
CA ARG A 226 6.54 -8.72 12.75
C ARG A 226 6.78 -7.66 11.70
N MET A 227 7.92 -7.77 11.02
CA MET A 227 8.39 -6.79 10.07
C MET A 227 8.16 -7.27 8.63
N LEU A 228 7.80 -6.36 7.74
CA LEU A 228 7.61 -6.61 6.33
C LEU A 228 8.23 -5.46 5.51
N PRO A 229 9.48 -5.62 5.02
CA PRO A 229 10.07 -4.66 4.10
C PRO A 229 9.25 -4.53 2.81
N ASN A 230 9.02 -3.30 2.42
CA ASN A 230 8.47 -2.86 1.14
C ASN A 230 9.60 -2.23 0.31
N LEU A 231 10.25 -3.04 -0.52
CA LEU A 231 11.38 -2.63 -1.35
C LEU A 231 10.88 -2.30 -2.75
N TYR A 232 10.80 -1.02 -3.04
CA TYR A 232 10.42 -0.54 -4.36
C TYR A 232 11.58 -0.72 -5.35
N PRO A 233 11.32 -1.17 -6.59
CA PRO A 233 12.37 -1.33 -7.59
C PRO A 233 13.24 -0.08 -7.82
N GLU A 234 12.65 1.11 -7.74
CA GLU A 234 13.34 2.39 -7.85
C GLU A 234 14.33 2.70 -6.72
N GLN A 235 14.28 1.95 -5.62
CA GLN A 235 15.23 2.08 -4.51
C GLN A 235 16.52 1.29 -4.75
N LEU A 236 16.50 0.28 -5.64
CA LEU A 236 17.68 -0.55 -5.90
C LEU A 236 18.89 0.24 -6.40
N PRO A 237 18.76 1.23 -7.31
CA PRO A 237 19.88 2.10 -7.69
C PRO A 237 20.46 2.89 -6.52
N ILE A 238 19.61 3.34 -5.60
CA ILE A 238 20.01 4.10 -4.41
C ILE A 238 20.78 3.19 -3.45
N LEU A 239 20.25 1.99 -3.19
CA LEU A 239 20.92 0.97 -2.37
C LEU A 239 22.27 0.56 -2.96
N ALA A 240 22.33 0.28 -4.27
CA ALA A 240 23.56 -0.08 -4.94
C ALA A 240 24.64 1.00 -4.78
N ARG A 241 24.28 2.28 -4.96
CA ARG A 241 25.21 3.41 -4.74
C ARG A 241 25.64 3.53 -3.28
N ARG A 242 24.72 3.35 -2.33
CA ARG A 242 25.03 3.34 -0.89
C ARG A 242 26.01 2.23 -0.50
N HIS A 243 25.99 1.11 -1.22
CA HIS A 243 26.97 0.03 -1.05
C HIS A 243 28.27 0.21 -1.85
N GLY A 244 28.50 1.41 -2.41
CA GLY A 244 29.77 1.77 -3.06
C GLY A 244 29.83 1.42 -4.55
N THR A 245 28.72 1.02 -5.18
CA THR A 245 28.69 0.75 -6.63
C THR A 245 28.66 2.07 -7.42
N ALA A 246 29.76 2.37 -8.11
CA ALA A 246 29.87 3.55 -8.96
C ALA A 246 29.10 3.42 -10.28
N ASN A 247 29.24 2.28 -10.97
CA ASN A 247 28.58 2.00 -12.24
C ASN A 247 27.42 1.03 -12.00
N LEU A 248 26.19 1.48 -12.23
CA LEU A 248 25.02 0.63 -12.10
C LEU A 248 24.95 -0.33 -13.27
N ASP A 249 24.81 -1.62 -12.98
CA ASP A 249 24.39 -2.64 -13.93
C ASP A 249 23.31 -3.51 -13.27
N TYR A 250 22.71 -4.41 -14.06
CA TYR A 250 21.64 -5.28 -13.57
C TYR A 250 22.06 -6.10 -12.33
N ASN A 251 23.28 -6.66 -12.35
CA ASN A 251 23.79 -7.50 -11.25
C ASN A 251 23.96 -6.69 -9.97
N ALA A 252 24.42 -5.45 -10.07
CA ALA A 252 24.56 -4.56 -8.93
C ALA A 252 23.20 -4.26 -8.27
N LEU A 253 22.13 -4.10 -9.05
CA LEU A 253 20.78 -3.90 -8.51
C LEU A 253 20.31 -5.13 -7.73
N VAL A 254 20.48 -6.33 -8.30
CA VAL A 254 20.12 -7.60 -7.64
C VAL A 254 20.94 -7.81 -6.37
N GLN A 255 22.26 -7.60 -6.42
CA GLN A 255 23.15 -7.75 -5.26
C GLN A 255 22.80 -6.77 -4.14
N ALA A 256 22.49 -5.51 -4.48
CA ALA A 256 22.10 -4.52 -3.48
C ALA A 256 20.81 -4.91 -2.76
N GLY A 257 19.78 -5.34 -3.49
CA GLY A 257 18.51 -5.76 -2.89
C GLY A 257 18.65 -7.03 -2.04
N THR A 258 19.32 -8.06 -2.56
CA THR A 258 19.53 -9.32 -1.82
C THR A 258 20.36 -9.13 -0.56
N ARG A 259 21.44 -8.34 -0.61
CA ARG A 259 22.23 -8.00 0.58
C ARG A 259 21.40 -7.28 1.63
N TRP A 260 20.63 -6.27 1.24
CA TRP A 260 19.80 -5.50 2.17
C TRP A 260 18.76 -6.39 2.87
N ILE A 261 18.16 -7.34 2.14
CA ILE A 261 17.22 -8.32 2.70
C ILE A 261 17.93 -9.30 3.65
N ASP A 262 19.09 -9.82 3.27
CA ASP A 262 19.85 -10.74 4.13
C ASP A 262 20.22 -10.08 5.47
N GLU A 263 20.61 -8.81 5.44
CA GLU A 263 20.89 -8.01 6.65
C GLU A 263 19.62 -7.85 7.51
N LEU A 264 18.47 -7.51 6.92
CA LEU A 264 17.20 -7.41 7.66
C LEU A 264 16.81 -8.72 8.34
N VAL A 265 16.86 -9.84 7.62
CA VAL A 265 16.50 -11.15 8.15
C VAL A 265 17.43 -11.59 9.29
N GLY A 266 18.68 -11.11 9.30
CA GLY A 266 19.62 -11.31 10.40
C GLY A 266 19.30 -10.53 11.67
N GLU A 267 18.62 -9.38 11.56
CA GLU A 267 18.44 -8.43 12.65
C GLU A 267 17.05 -8.45 13.30
N MET A 268 16.01 -8.84 12.56
CA MET A 268 14.62 -8.73 13.02
C MET A 268 13.71 -9.83 12.46
N TRP A 269 12.52 -9.97 13.05
CA TRP A 269 11.54 -10.95 12.59
C TRP A 269 10.83 -10.50 11.31
N VAL A 270 11.45 -10.80 10.17
CA VAL A 270 10.86 -10.61 8.85
C VAL A 270 9.87 -11.74 8.54
N VAL A 271 8.60 -11.39 8.31
CA VAL A 271 7.54 -12.36 7.97
C VAL A 271 7.16 -12.35 6.49
N GLY A 272 7.43 -11.24 5.81
CA GLY A 272 7.15 -11.08 4.39
C GLY A 272 8.10 -10.10 3.72
N LEU A 273 8.06 -10.06 2.40
CA LEU A 273 8.72 -9.08 1.56
C LEU A 273 7.70 -8.62 0.51
N LEU A 274 7.49 -7.31 0.41
CA LEU A 274 6.71 -6.73 -0.66
C LEU A 274 7.63 -5.99 -1.63
N MET A 275 7.45 -6.24 -2.93
CA MET A 275 8.07 -5.46 -3.99
C MET A 275 7.00 -5.16 -5.05
N LEU A 276 6.84 -3.90 -5.45
CA LEU A 276 5.91 -3.54 -6.53
C LEU A 276 6.51 -3.88 -7.89
N VAL A 277 6.04 -4.96 -8.51
CA VAL A 277 6.56 -5.44 -9.79
C VAL A 277 5.54 -5.21 -10.91
N ALA A 278 6.00 -4.72 -12.06
CA ALA A 278 5.20 -4.52 -13.26
C ALA A 278 5.68 -5.40 -14.44
N VAL A 279 7.00 -5.56 -14.53
CA VAL A 279 7.81 -6.37 -15.44
C VAL A 279 7.50 -6.14 -16.93
N PRO A 280 7.53 -4.88 -17.40
CA PRO A 280 7.49 -4.58 -18.83
C PRO A 280 8.66 -5.26 -19.57
N GLY A 281 8.44 -5.71 -20.81
CA GLY A 281 9.51 -6.23 -21.65
C GLY A 281 10.21 -7.46 -21.08
N ARG A 282 9.45 -8.42 -20.49
CA ARG A 282 9.98 -9.59 -19.76
C ARG A 282 11.07 -10.39 -20.52
N ASP A 283 11.09 -10.37 -21.84
CA ASP A 283 12.05 -11.14 -22.63
C ASP A 283 13.27 -10.32 -23.09
N GLU A 284 13.30 -9.02 -22.80
CA GLU A 284 14.41 -8.15 -23.17
C GLU A 284 15.62 -8.39 -22.28
N LYS A 285 16.79 -8.54 -22.92
CA LYS A 285 18.04 -8.69 -22.20
C LYS A 285 18.57 -7.32 -21.79
N ILE A 286 18.77 -7.16 -20.49
CA ILE A 286 19.40 -5.98 -19.91
C ILE A 286 20.90 -6.28 -19.74
N THR A 287 21.75 -5.58 -20.49
CA THR A 287 23.19 -5.81 -20.49
C THR A 287 23.97 -4.50 -20.44
N GLY A 288 25.12 -4.53 -19.77
CA GLY A 288 26.03 -3.38 -19.72
C GLY A 288 25.70 -2.40 -18.59
N ILE A 289 26.42 -1.27 -18.60
CA ILE A 289 26.26 -0.19 -17.63
C ILE A 289 24.99 0.60 -17.96
N LEU A 290 24.16 0.81 -16.95
CA LEU A 290 22.90 1.52 -17.02
C LEU A 290 23.15 3.01 -16.74
N THR A 291 23.03 3.84 -17.77
CA THR A 291 23.15 5.30 -17.65
C THR A 291 21.86 6.04 -17.98
N ASP A 292 20.98 5.40 -18.75
CA ASP A 292 19.69 5.94 -19.15
C ASP A 292 18.63 5.74 -18.04
N PRO A 293 17.87 6.78 -17.63
CA PRO A 293 16.88 6.68 -16.57
C PRO A 293 15.79 5.63 -16.81
N ASP A 294 15.31 5.49 -18.05
CA ASP A 294 14.29 4.49 -18.40
C ASP A 294 14.89 3.08 -18.30
N ALA A 295 16.09 2.87 -18.84
CA ALA A 295 16.81 1.60 -18.70
C ALA A 295 17.07 1.22 -17.24
N ILE A 296 17.44 2.17 -16.38
CA ILE A 296 17.61 1.93 -14.93
C ILE A 296 16.28 1.52 -14.30
N THR A 297 15.19 2.19 -14.66
CA THR A 297 13.86 1.92 -14.11
C THR A 297 13.36 0.52 -14.50
N LEU A 298 13.46 0.17 -15.79
CA LEU A 298 13.10 -1.15 -16.30
C LEU A 298 13.98 -2.26 -15.69
N ALA A 299 15.29 -1.99 -15.54
CA ALA A 299 16.22 -2.90 -14.91
C ALA A 299 15.93 -3.13 -13.42
N GLY A 300 15.57 -2.08 -12.68
CA GLY A 300 15.14 -2.20 -11.29
C GLY A 300 13.91 -3.10 -11.16
N ASP A 301 12.90 -2.88 -12.00
CA ASP A 301 11.66 -3.66 -11.94
C ASP A 301 11.89 -5.14 -12.28
N ARG A 302 12.79 -5.43 -13.24
CA ARG A 302 13.23 -6.80 -13.50
C ARG A 302 14.09 -7.38 -12.38
N ALA A 303 14.99 -6.60 -11.79
CA ALA A 303 15.82 -7.05 -10.67
C ALA A 303 14.96 -7.47 -9.47
N ALA A 304 13.84 -6.80 -9.24
CA ALA A 304 12.89 -7.16 -8.19
C ALA A 304 12.36 -8.60 -8.32
N VAL A 305 12.06 -9.07 -9.52
CA VAL A 305 11.62 -10.47 -9.75
C VAL A 305 12.71 -11.47 -9.35
N ASP A 306 13.95 -11.19 -9.70
CA ASP A 306 15.10 -12.05 -9.39
C ASP A 306 15.42 -12.02 -7.89
N ILE A 307 15.29 -10.86 -7.24
CA ILE A 307 15.41 -10.72 -5.78
C ILE A 307 14.31 -11.52 -5.07
N MET A 308 13.05 -11.38 -5.49
CA MET A 308 11.94 -12.16 -4.93
C MET A 308 12.14 -13.67 -5.13
N THR A 309 12.66 -14.07 -6.30
CA THR A 309 13.03 -15.46 -6.58
C THR A 309 14.14 -15.93 -5.65
N TYR A 310 15.18 -15.12 -5.42
CA TYR A 310 16.23 -15.40 -4.44
C TYR A 310 15.64 -15.62 -3.04
N VAL A 311 14.78 -14.72 -2.56
CA VAL A 311 14.15 -14.82 -1.23
C VAL A 311 13.30 -16.07 -1.11
N ARG A 312 12.53 -16.45 -2.14
CA ARG A 312 11.74 -17.69 -2.13
C ARG A 312 12.61 -18.93 -1.86
N HIS A 313 13.78 -18.99 -2.47
CA HIS A 313 14.69 -20.13 -2.34
C HIS A 313 15.48 -20.09 -1.02
N ARG A 314 15.96 -18.90 -0.64
CA ARG A 314 16.84 -18.70 0.52
C ARG A 314 16.10 -18.69 1.85
N TYR A 315 14.86 -18.19 1.85
CA TYR A 315 14.01 -17.96 3.02
C TYR A 315 12.56 -18.41 2.74
N PRO A 316 12.30 -19.73 2.62
CA PRO A 316 11.00 -20.25 2.19
C PRO A 316 9.83 -19.91 3.14
N THR A 317 10.12 -19.48 4.36
CA THR A 317 9.13 -19.03 5.35
C THR A 317 8.68 -17.58 5.13
N ILE A 318 9.48 -16.75 4.45
CA ILE A 318 9.14 -15.36 4.13
C ILE A 318 8.12 -15.35 3.00
N LYS A 319 7.01 -14.63 3.21
CA LYS A 319 5.93 -14.52 2.24
C LYS A 319 6.18 -13.40 1.26
N LEU A 320 5.96 -13.68 -0.02
CA LEU A 320 6.20 -12.73 -1.10
C LEU A 320 4.92 -12.01 -1.48
N GLY A 321 4.98 -10.68 -1.42
CA GLY A 321 3.89 -9.79 -1.76
C GLY A 321 4.23 -8.88 -2.93
N SER A 322 3.18 -8.39 -3.59
CA SER A 322 3.25 -7.21 -4.44
C SER A 322 2.03 -6.33 -4.18
N GLY A 323 1.75 -5.38 -5.06
CA GLY A 323 0.56 -4.54 -4.93
C GLY A 323 -0.07 -4.18 -6.26
N THR A 324 -1.38 -3.99 -6.22
CA THR A 324 -2.17 -3.37 -7.28
C THR A 324 -2.45 -1.94 -6.85
N ARG A 325 -1.67 -0.99 -7.37
CA ARG A 325 -1.68 0.42 -6.95
C ARG A 325 -2.28 1.30 -8.04
N ALA A 326 -3.51 1.71 -7.83
CA ALA A 326 -4.19 2.64 -8.72
C ALA A 326 -3.67 4.08 -8.53
N TYR A 327 -4.11 4.98 -9.41
CA TYR A 327 -4.01 6.41 -9.19
C TYR A 327 -4.96 6.84 -8.05
N ILE A 328 -4.72 8.01 -7.45
CA ILE A 328 -5.63 8.54 -6.41
C ILE A 328 -6.94 9.08 -7.01
N PHE A 329 -6.85 9.64 -8.21
CA PHE A 329 -7.98 10.01 -9.07
C PHE A 329 -7.52 10.25 -10.50
N ARG A 330 -8.47 10.17 -11.44
CA ARG A 330 -8.35 10.65 -12.82
C ARG A 330 -9.17 11.93 -12.97
N SER A 331 -8.65 12.91 -13.71
CA SER A 331 -9.40 14.10 -14.11
C SER A 331 -9.32 14.30 -15.62
N ASP A 332 -10.45 14.71 -16.20
CA ASP A 332 -10.55 15.16 -17.59
C ASP A 332 -10.19 16.65 -17.60
N LEU A 333 -9.07 17.02 -18.25
CA LEU A 333 -8.58 18.41 -18.32
C LEU A 333 -9.23 19.18 -19.48
N THR A 334 -9.45 18.48 -20.59
CA THR A 334 -10.20 18.90 -21.78
C THR A 334 -10.97 17.68 -22.31
N PRO A 335 -11.92 17.83 -23.27
CA PRO A 335 -12.62 16.69 -23.85
C PRO A 335 -11.70 15.60 -24.45
N ASP A 336 -10.51 15.99 -24.89
CA ASP A 336 -9.49 15.16 -25.54
C ASP A 336 -8.30 14.80 -24.65
N LYS A 337 -8.18 15.40 -23.45
CA LYS A 337 -7.04 15.19 -22.55
C LYS A 337 -7.49 14.72 -21.17
N ARG A 338 -7.00 13.55 -20.79
CA ARG A 338 -7.19 12.95 -19.46
C ARG A 338 -5.85 12.75 -18.77
N THR A 339 -5.80 12.96 -17.47
CA THR A 339 -4.59 12.77 -16.67
C THR A 339 -4.91 12.03 -15.37
N TYR A 340 -3.96 11.21 -14.93
CA TYR A 340 -4.01 10.42 -13.70
C TYR A 340 -3.11 11.05 -12.65
N TYR A 341 -3.50 10.97 -11.39
CA TYR A 341 -2.81 11.64 -10.30
C TYR A 341 -2.34 10.66 -9.23
N THR A 342 -1.23 11.00 -8.57
CA THR A 342 -0.83 10.50 -7.24
C THR A 342 -0.91 11.65 -6.24
N THR A 343 -0.64 11.43 -4.96
CA THR A 343 -0.41 12.51 -3.99
C THR A 343 1.07 12.78 -3.78
N ASP A 344 1.40 14.04 -3.48
CA ASP A 344 2.58 14.39 -2.70
C ASP A 344 2.31 14.07 -1.22
N LEU A 345 3.12 13.20 -0.62
CA LEU A 345 2.87 12.72 0.75
C LEU A 345 2.98 13.81 1.82
N TRP A 346 3.71 14.90 1.57
CA TRP A 346 3.91 15.96 2.56
C TRP A 346 2.76 16.94 2.61
N THR A 347 2.29 17.33 1.44
CA THR A 347 1.25 18.34 1.27
C THR A 347 -0.14 17.73 1.10
N GLY A 348 -0.23 16.45 0.71
CA GLY A 348 -1.46 15.82 0.29
C GLY A 348 -1.98 16.33 -1.05
N LEU A 349 -1.21 17.14 -1.79
CA LEU A 349 -1.65 17.75 -3.05
C LEU A 349 -1.50 16.78 -4.24
N PRO A 350 -2.36 16.90 -5.26
CA PRO A 350 -2.28 16.05 -6.45
C PRO A 350 -0.99 16.30 -7.24
N GLN A 351 -0.37 15.22 -7.70
CA GLN A 351 0.76 15.22 -8.62
C GLN A 351 0.40 14.41 -9.86
N PRO A 352 0.48 14.99 -11.07
CA PRO A 352 0.14 14.26 -12.29
C PRO A 352 1.17 13.16 -12.54
N TRP A 353 0.71 12.03 -13.09
CA TRP A 353 1.61 11.04 -13.66
C TRP A 353 2.38 11.66 -14.82
N SER A 354 3.66 11.31 -14.94
CA SER A 354 4.40 11.55 -16.17
C SER A 354 3.85 10.67 -17.30
N GLU A 355 3.86 11.20 -18.52
CA GLU A 355 3.38 10.51 -19.73
C GLU A 355 4.57 10.20 -20.64
N GLY A 356 4.58 9.02 -21.26
CA GLY A 356 5.53 8.65 -22.32
C GLY A 356 6.93 8.25 -21.86
N ASP A 357 7.18 8.15 -20.55
CA ASP A 357 8.41 7.58 -19.98
C ASP A 357 8.21 6.12 -19.53
N ALA A 358 9.27 5.44 -19.10
CA ALA A 358 9.15 4.07 -18.57
C ALA A 358 8.22 4.01 -17.33
N TRP A 359 8.10 5.11 -16.59
CA TRP A 359 7.23 5.21 -15.43
C TRP A 359 5.74 5.17 -15.78
N ASP A 360 5.32 5.76 -16.88
CA ASP A 360 3.94 5.68 -17.37
C ASP A 360 3.52 4.21 -17.57
N ILE A 361 4.37 3.42 -18.25
CA ILE A 361 4.14 1.99 -18.48
C ILE A 361 4.09 1.22 -17.15
N ILE A 362 5.08 1.44 -16.28
CA ILE A 362 5.17 0.76 -14.99
C ILE A 362 3.97 1.06 -14.10
N ARG A 363 3.54 2.32 -14.02
CA ARG A 363 2.38 2.71 -13.19
C ARG A 363 1.10 2.05 -13.69
N ARG A 364 0.87 2.01 -15.00
CA ARG A 364 -0.29 1.31 -15.57
C ARG A 364 -0.28 -0.17 -15.24
N LEU A 365 0.86 -0.84 -15.44
CA LEU A 365 1.01 -2.26 -15.13
C LEU A 365 0.87 -2.56 -13.62
N ARG A 366 1.35 -1.68 -12.74
CA ARG A 366 1.14 -1.77 -11.28
C ARG A 366 -0.32 -1.49 -10.90
N ALA A 367 -1.06 -0.70 -11.67
CA ALA A 367 -2.49 -0.43 -11.47
C ALA A 367 -3.41 -1.51 -12.06
N THR A 368 -2.88 -2.43 -12.88
CA THR A 368 -3.65 -3.51 -13.51
C THR A 368 -3.79 -4.73 -12.57
N PRO A 369 -5.01 -5.07 -12.15
CA PRO A 369 -5.26 -6.27 -11.35
C PRO A 369 -4.71 -7.54 -12.01
N GLY A 370 -4.14 -8.44 -11.21
CA GLY A 370 -3.56 -9.70 -11.66
C GLY A 370 -2.21 -9.59 -12.37
N ASN A 371 -1.69 -8.39 -12.68
CA ASN A 371 -0.41 -8.27 -13.39
C ASN A 371 0.74 -8.92 -12.61
N ALA A 372 1.00 -8.48 -11.38
CA ALA A 372 2.10 -9.01 -10.58
C ALA A 372 2.01 -10.54 -10.32
N PRO A 373 0.85 -11.11 -9.93
CA PRO A 373 0.72 -12.57 -9.78
C PRO A 373 0.85 -13.36 -11.09
N SER A 374 0.83 -12.72 -12.27
CA SER A 374 1.08 -13.41 -13.55
C SER A 374 2.57 -13.61 -13.82
N VAL A 375 3.42 -12.83 -13.17
CA VAL A 375 4.86 -12.82 -13.42
C VAL A 375 5.60 -13.72 -12.45
N ILE A 376 5.19 -13.72 -11.18
CA ILE A 376 5.81 -14.47 -10.09
C ILE A 376 4.74 -15.07 -9.17
N ASN A 377 5.05 -16.23 -8.58
CA ASN A 377 4.17 -16.89 -7.62
C ASN A 377 4.18 -16.16 -6.27
N LEU A 378 3.22 -15.25 -6.09
CA LEU A 378 3.03 -14.45 -4.89
C LEU A 378 2.20 -15.20 -3.84
N ASP A 379 2.50 -14.95 -2.57
CA ASP A 379 1.64 -15.38 -1.45
C ASP A 379 0.51 -14.38 -1.20
N PHE A 380 0.75 -13.08 -1.43
CA PHE A 380 -0.26 -12.05 -1.27
C PHE A 380 -0.12 -10.85 -2.22
N VAL A 381 -1.16 -10.04 -2.33
CA VAL A 381 -1.18 -8.76 -3.03
C VAL A 381 -1.95 -7.74 -2.19
N ILE A 382 -1.39 -6.55 -1.99
CA ILE A 382 -2.09 -5.40 -1.39
C ILE A 382 -2.72 -4.60 -2.53
N SER A 383 -4.05 -4.50 -2.56
CA SER A 383 -4.77 -4.09 -3.75
C SER A 383 -5.75 -2.95 -3.47
N ASP A 384 -5.66 -1.90 -4.29
CA ASP A 384 -6.71 -0.88 -4.46
C ASP A 384 -7.97 -1.44 -5.14
N ARG A 385 -7.84 -2.57 -5.84
CA ARG A 385 -8.90 -3.21 -6.62
C ARG A 385 -9.09 -4.68 -6.18
N PRO A 386 -9.36 -4.91 -4.89
CA PRO A 386 -9.29 -6.25 -4.30
C PRO A 386 -10.29 -7.21 -4.95
N PHE A 387 -11.47 -6.73 -5.34
CA PHE A 387 -12.49 -7.54 -6.01
C PHE A 387 -12.05 -8.02 -7.38
N ASP A 388 -11.36 -7.17 -8.15
CA ASP A 388 -10.82 -7.52 -9.46
C ASP A 388 -9.68 -8.55 -9.32
N ASP A 389 -8.78 -8.35 -8.37
CA ASP A 389 -7.69 -9.32 -8.11
C ASP A 389 -8.22 -10.69 -7.67
N ILE A 390 -9.23 -10.73 -6.79
CA ILE A 390 -9.90 -11.97 -6.37
C ILE A 390 -10.57 -12.64 -7.59
N ALA A 391 -11.31 -11.88 -8.40
CA ALA A 391 -12.00 -12.43 -9.57
C ALA A 391 -11.00 -13.01 -10.59
N ILE A 392 -9.91 -12.30 -10.87
CA ILE A 392 -8.86 -12.77 -11.78
C ILE A 392 -8.18 -14.02 -11.21
N ALA A 393 -7.92 -14.08 -9.91
CA ALA A 393 -7.35 -15.26 -9.27
C ALA A 393 -8.28 -16.49 -9.43
N GLN A 394 -9.59 -16.31 -9.27
CA GLN A 394 -10.59 -17.36 -9.47
C GLN A 394 -10.65 -17.86 -10.92
N TRP A 395 -10.55 -16.98 -11.91
CA TRP A 395 -10.45 -17.39 -13.32
C TRP A 395 -9.15 -18.14 -13.63
N ARG A 396 -8.04 -17.72 -13.03
CA ARG A 396 -6.74 -18.41 -13.17
C ARG A 396 -6.77 -19.83 -12.63
N LEU A 397 -7.47 -20.08 -11.53
CA LEU A 397 -7.67 -21.44 -11.01
C LEU A 397 -8.39 -22.36 -12.03
N ARG A 398 -9.11 -21.78 -12.99
CA ARG A 398 -9.78 -22.49 -14.10
C ARG A 398 -8.97 -22.49 -15.40
N GLY A 399 -7.72 -22.04 -15.36
CA GLY A 399 -6.86 -21.94 -16.54
C GLY A 399 -7.24 -20.82 -17.51
N VAL A 400 -8.08 -19.86 -17.08
CA VAL A 400 -8.50 -18.72 -17.91
C VAL A 400 -7.61 -17.51 -17.58
N VAL A 401 -7.01 -16.92 -18.61
CA VAL A 401 -6.23 -15.69 -18.50
C VAL A 401 -7.16 -14.51 -18.74
N CYS A 402 -7.47 -13.78 -17.67
CA CYS A 402 -8.20 -12.51 -17.74
C CYS A 402 -7.22 -11.35 -17.86
N VAL A 403 -7.61 -10.34 -18.64
CA VAL A 403 -6.89 -9.06 -18.76
C VAL A 403 -7.84 -7.98 -18.27
N ALA A 404 -7.43 -7.26 -17.24
CA ALA A 404 -8.13 -6.07 -16.76
C ALA A 404 -7.48 -4.82 -17.33
N ASP A 405 -8.27 -3.76 -17.50
CA ASP A 405 -7.74 -2.41 -17.71
C ASP A 405 -7.18 -1.87 -16.38
N PHE A 406 -6.19 -0.97 -16.43
CA PHE A 406 -5.69 -0.24 -15.27
C PHE A 406 -6.66 0.88 -14.83
N ASP A 407 -7.52 1.39 -15.74
CA ASP A 407 -8.55 2.38 -15.39
C ASP A 407 -9.51 1.80 -14.33
N PHE A 408 -9.72 2.57 -13.26
CA PHE A 408 -10.54 2.23 -12.12
C PHE A 408 -11.68 3.25 -11.97
N PRO A 409 -12.87 2.95 -12.52
CA PRO A 409 -14.01 3.87 -12.57
C PRO A 409 -14.38 4.57 -11.25
N PRO A 410 -14.31 3.92 -10.07
CA PRO A 410 -14.62 4.58 -8.79
C PRO A 410 -13.71 5.79 -8.47
N LEU A 411 -12.52 5.86 -9.06
CA LEU A 411 -11.56 6.96 -8.89
C LEU A 411 -11.56 7.95 -10.06
N ASN A 412 -12.50 7.80 -10.99
CA ASN A 412 -12.62 8.70 -12.12
C ASN A 412 -13.55 9.87 -11.75
N ALA A 413 -12.97 11.03 -11.45
CA ALA A 413 -13.74 12.24 -11.17
C ALA A 413 -14.58 12.59 -12.40
N ILE A 414 -15.91 12.56 -12.23
CA ILE A 414 -16.88 12.89 -13.27
C ILE A 414 -17.08 14.41 -13.25
N ASN A 415 -16.24 15.11 -13.99
CA ASN A 415 -16.43 16.55 -14.19
C ASN A 415 -17.74 16.79 -14.96
N THR A 416 -18.58 17.72 -14.49
CA THR A 416 -19.72 18.23 -15.27
C THR A 416 -19.21 18.77 -16.62
N PRO A 417 -19.98 18.61 -17.73
CA PRO A 417 -19.49 18.87 -19.07
C PRO A 417 -19.00 20.32 -19.23
N PHE A 418 -17.96 20.48 -20.05
CA PHE A 418 -17.44 21.78 -20.48
C PHE A 418 -18.60 22.57 -21.13
N ASN A 419 -19.03 23.66 -20.48
CA ASN A 419 -20.02 24.60 -21.03
C ASN A 419 -19.48 25.30 -22.27
#